data_AF-A0A828XZU8-F1
#
_entry.id   AF-A0A828XZU8-F1
#
_cell.length_a   1.000
_cell.length_b   1.000
_cell.length_c   1.000
_cell.angle_alpha   90.00
_cell.angle_beta   90.00
_cell.angle_gamma   90.00
#
_symmetry.space_group_name_H-M   'P 1'
#
loop_
_entity.id
_entity.type
_entity.pdbx_description
1 polymer ?
#
loop_
_entity_poly.entity_id
_entity_poly.type
_entity_poly.pdbx_seq_one_letter_code
_entity_poly.pdbx_strand_id
1 'polypeptide(L)'
;MSKFLSIFDINTIGILDYENFLKLGAIYFHAFAVVIGFLLGFSKLLSSDGFSKSYGSVLQSAAFFLILNNGILIDQGTLRNDSRMLFGSYYGLVLYSSLAVFVCFQYVLESLDNPWIYCKRLLGIIPITILLSYFIPDFYFISFTDILGFAISIFTFGWSLSRILKTNKSILYFNLPFLSFLISICFVFDFLGTVFNKKDFFLLTEMIPGSVICYTLILERFFPSLFNKTATVTIPDSNITNEIELETIPEVKETQKNKYPSRDLLEGINLEKVKIKLNHF
;
A
#
# COMPACT_ATOMS: atom_id res chain seq x y z
N MET A 1 -29.80 -37.85 -26.57
CA MET A 1 -30.13 -37.29 -25.24
C MET A 1 -28.99 -37.48 -24.22
N SER A 2 -28.37 -38.67 -24.10
CA SER A 2 -27.24 -38.91 -23.18
C SER A 2 -25.96 -38.08 -23.46
N LYS A 3 -25.61 -37.83 -24.73
CA LYS A 3 -24.42 -37.05 -25.11
C LYS A 3 -24.54 -35.54 -24.84
N PHE A 4 -25.76 -35.04 -24.65
CA PHE A 4 -26.02 -33.63 -24.33
C PHE A 4 -25.87 -33.40 -22.82
N LEU A 5 -26.39 -34.31 -21.99
CA LEU A 5 -26.19 -34.31 -20.53
C LEU A 5 -24.71 -34.36 -20.13
N SER A 6 -23.88 -35.17 -20.81
CA SER A 6 -22.45 -35.26 -20.47
C SER A 6 -21.63 -33.99 -20.80
N ILE A 7 -22.04 -33.22 -21.82
CA ILE A 7 -21.40 -31.94 -22.16
C ILE A 7 -21.78 -30.87 -21.14
N PHE A 8 -23.04 -30.88 -20.68
CA PHE A 8 -23.47 -30.01 -19.60
C PHE A 8 -22.74 -30.36 -18.29
N ASP A 9 -22.61 -31.63 -17.92
CA ASP A 9 -21.88 -32.03 -16.71
C ASP A 9 -20.39 -31.62 -16.74
N ILE A 10 -19.67 -31.83 -17.85
CA ILE A 10 -18.25 -31.46 -17.95
C ILE A 10 -18.06 -29.93 -17.93
N ASN A 11 -18.92 -29.18 -18.63
CA ASN A 11 -18.86 -27.71 -18.61
C ASN A 11 -19.26 -27.16 -17.24
N THR A 12 -20.24 -27.75 -16.56
CA THR A 12 -20.66 -27.35 -15.21
C THR A 12 -19.57 -27.66 -14.18
N ILE A 13 -18.91 -28.82 -14.27
CA ILE A 13 -17.76 -29.16 -13.42
C ILE A 13 -16.59 -28.20 -13.67
N GLY A 14 -16.26 -27.90 -14.93
CA GLY A 14 -15.18 -26.95 -15.27
C GLY A 14 -15.47 -25.51 -14.86
N ILE A 15 -16.72 -25.06 -14.95
CA ILE A 15 -17.15 -23.73 -14.48
C ILE A 15 -17.09 -23.65 -12.95
N LEU A 16 -17.51 -24.70 -12.25
CA LEU A 16 -17.45 -24.78 -10.78
C LEU A 16 -15.99 -24.76 -10.27
N ASP A 17 -15.09 -25.45 -10.96
CA ASP A 17 -13.66 -25.46 -10.64
C ASP A 17 -13.02 -24.09 -10.87
N TYR A 18 -13.40 -23.41 -11.97
CA TYR A 18 -12.95 -22.05 -12.26
C TYR A 18 -13.46 -21.02 -11.25
N GLU A 19 -14.74 -21.09 -10.86
CA GLU A 19 -15.32 -20.22 -9.86
C GLU A 19 -14.65 -20.40 -8.48
N ASN A 20 -14.39 -21.64 -8.08
CA ASN A 20 -13.67 -21.96 -6.85
C ASN A 20 -12.22 -21.47 -6.89
N PHE A 21 -11.54 -21.63 -8.02
CA PHE A 21 -10.18 -21.11 -8.23
C PHE A 21 -10.14 -19.58 -8.11
N LEU A 22 -11.07 -18.87 -8.73
CA LEU A 22 -11.15 -17.41 -8.64
C LEU A 22 -11.45 -16.93 -7.22
N LYS A 23 -12.38 -17.58 -6.51
CA LYS A 23 -12.66 -17.27 -5.10
C LYS A 23 -11.43 -17.47 -4.22
N LEU A 24 -10.74 -18.60 -4.39
CA LEU A 24 -9.52 -18.89 -3.66
C LEU A 24 -8.41 -17.88 -3.98
N GLY A 25 -8.26 -17.51 -5.26
CA GLY A 25 -7.33 -16.47 -5.70
C GLY A 25 -7.62 -15.11 -5.06
N ALA A 26 -8.89 -14.71 -4.99
CA ALA A 26 -9.30 -13.46 -4.36
C ALA A 26 -9.01 -13.45 -2.85
N ILE A 27 -9.24 -14.57 -2.15
CA ILE A 27 -8.91 -14.72 -0.72
C ILE A 27 -7.40 -14.57 -0.49
N TYR A 28 -6.57 -15.27 -1.27
CA TYR A 28 -5.11 -15.18 -1.14
C TYR A 28 -4.60 -13.79 -1.48
N PHE A 29 -5.16 -13.15 -2.51
CA PHE A 29 -4.80 -11.79 -2.88
C PHE A 29 -5.13 -10.80 -1.75
N HIS A 30 -6.33 -10.87 -1.19
CA HIS A 30 -6.75 -10.04 -0.08
C HIS A 30 -5.83 -10.24 1.13
N ALA A 31 -5.60 -11.49 1.54
CA ALA A 31 -4.71 -11.81 2.65
C ALA A 31 -3.29 -11.29 2.41
N PHE A 32 -2.75 -11.43 1.20
CA PHE A 32 -1.45 -10.89 0.81
C PHE A 32 -1.41 -9.37 0.94
N ALA A 33 -2.39 -8.67 0.40
CA ALA A 33 -2.47 -7.21 0.46
C ALA A 33 -2.55 -6.71 1.91
N VAL A 34 -3.36 -7.36 2.75
CA VAL A 34 -3.48 -7.07 4.19
C VAL A 34 -2.15 -7.27 4.91
N VAL A 35 -1.53 -8.45 4.77
CA VAL A 35 -0.28 -8.79 5.48
C VAL A 35 0.84 -7.83 5.08
N ILE A 36 1.00 -7.58 3.78
CA ILE A 36 2.05 -6.70 3.31
C ILE A 36 1.77 -5.24 3.70
N GLY A 37 0.53 -4.77 3.56
CA GLY A 37 0.14 -3.43 4.00
C GLY A 37 0.40 -3.22 5.49
N PHE A 38 0.12 -4.23 6.31
CA PHE A 38 0.40 -4.21 7.75
C PHE A 38 1.91 -4.17 8.04
N LEU A 39 2.70 -5.10 7.49
CA LEU A 39 4.14 -5.21 7.74
C LEU A 39 4.89 -3.95 7.28
N LEU A 40 4.60 -3.48 6.07
CA LEU A 40 5.24 -2.27 5.53
C LEU A 40 4.76 -1.02 6.25
N GLY A 41 3.46 -0.91 6.54
CA GLY A 41 2.93 0.20 7.32
C GLY A 41 3.60 0.32 8.68
N PHE A 42 3.79 -0.81 9.38
CA PHE A 42 4.49 -0.85 10.67
C PHE A 42 5.97 -0.45 10.55
N SER A 43 6.68 -1.03 9.58
CA SER A 43 8.07 -0.68 9.29
C SER A 43 8.26 0.83 9.04
N LYS A 44 7.35 1.43 8.26
CA LYS A 44 7.37 2.86 7.93
C LYS A 44 7.01 3.76 9.11
N LEU A 45 6.08 3.34 9.98
CA LEU A 45 5.77 4.06 11.23
C LEU A 45 6.96 4.16 12.19
N LEU A 46 7.87 3.18 12.16
CA LEU A 46 9.09 3.17 12.96
C LEU A 46 10.24 3.99 12.36
N SER A 47 10.10 4.49 11.12
CA SER A 47 11.09 5.36 10.47
C SER A 47 11.30 6.66 11.25
N SER A 48 12.45 7.32 11.08
CA SER A 48 12.69 8.66 11.62
C SER A 48 12.04 9.77 10.78
N ASP A 49 11.79 9.51 9.49
CA ASP A 49 11.25 10.49 8.54
C ASP A 49 9.73 10.70 8.70
N GLY A 50 9.31 11.97 8.67
CA GLY A 50 7.91 12.35 8.87
C GLY A 50 6.99 11.88 7.74
N PHE A 51 7.47 11.89 6.50
CA PHE A 51 6.69 11.37 5.38
C PHE A 51 6.51 9.86 5.47
N SER A 52 7.59 9.12 5.75
CA SER A 52 7.55 7.68 5.98
C SER A 52 6.54 7.29 7.05
N LYS A 53 6.50 8.01 8.19
CA LYS A 53 5.47 7.77 9.22
C LYS A 53 4.05 8.00 8.71
N SER A 54 3.84 9.08 7.96
CA SER A 54 2.53 9.43 7.41
C SER A 54 2.04 8.37 6.43
N TYR A 55 2.90 7.99 5.48
CA TYR A 55 2.65 6.91 4.53
C TYR A 55 2.41 5.57 5.24
N GLY A 56 3.23 5.24 6.24
CA GLY A 56 3.03 4.04 7.06
C GLY A 56 1.69 4.03 7.79
N SER A 57 1.22 5.18 8.26
CA SER A 57 -0.09 5.31 8.90
C SER A 57 -1.27 5.09 7.94
N VAL A 58 -1.13 5.52 6.68
CA VAL A 58 -2.12 5.24 5.61
C VAL A 58 -2.19 3.74 5.39
N LEU A 59 -1.05 3.08 5.17
CA LEU A 59 -0.99 1.63 4.93
C LEU A 59 -1.55 0.83 6.11
N GLN A 60 -1.21 1.21 7.34
CA GLN A 60 -1.75 0.55 8.52
C GLN A 60 -3.27 0.74 8.64
N SER A 61 -3.77 1.96 8.48
CA SER A 61 -5.21 2.20 8.50
C SER A 61 -5.94 1.40 7.42
N ALA A 62 -5.35 1.32 6.23
CA ALA A 62 -5.89 0.53 5.12
C ALA A 62 -5.94 -0.97 5.42
N ALA A 63 -4.84 -1.52 5.95
CA ALA A 63 -4.80 -2.92 6.36
C ALA A 63 -5.80 -3.23 7.49
N PHE A 64 -5.90 -2.37 8.50
CA PHE A 64 -6.84 -2.57 9.61
C PHE A 64 -8.31 -2.53 9.17
N PHE A 65 -8.71 -1.60 8.30
CA PHE A 65 -10.10 -1.61 7.85
C PHE A 65 -10.39 -2.82 6.96
N LEU A 66 -9.43 -3.28 6.14
CA LEU A 66 -9.58 -4.49 5.35
C LEU A 66 -9.77 -5.73 6.24
N ILE A 67 -9.01 -5.85 7.34
CA ILE A 67 -9.20 -6.90 8.35
C ILE A 67 -10.61 -6.86 8.94
N LEU A 68 -11.12 -5.66 9.25
CA LEU A 68 -12.47 -5.49 9.80
C LEU A 68 -13.57 -5.80 8.75
N ASN A 69 -13.27 -5.66 7.46
CA ASN A 69 -14.22 -5.88 6.36
C ASN A 69 -14.28 -7.33 5.86
N ASN A 70 -13.57 -8.27 6.49
CA ASN A 70 -13.35 -9.64 6.01
C ASN A 70 -14.62 -10.49 5.73
N GLY A 71 -15.83 -9.99 6.01
CA GLY A 71 -17.05 -10.80 6.03
C GLY A 71 -17.62 -11.22 4.67
N ILE A 72 -16.96 -10.93 3.54
CA ILE A 72 -17.46 -11.28 2.20
C ILE A 72 -16.56 -12.30 1.52
N LEU A 73 -15.24 -12.12 1.54
CA LEU A 73 -14.29 -13.12 1.05
C LEU A 73 -14.04 -14.26 2.05
N ILE A 74 -14.12 -13.97 3.34
CA ILE A 74 -13.90 -14.93 4.42
C ILE A 74 -15.24 -15.05 5.15
N ASP A 75 -15.93 -16.19 5.03
CA ASP A 75 -17.27 -16.44 5.55
C ASP A 75 -17.35 -16.47 7.11
N GLN A 76 -16.48 -15.71 7.78
CA GLN A 76 -16.35 -15.53 9.23
C GLN A 76 -17.36 -14.52 9.82
N GLY A 77 -18.25 -13.96 9.00
CA GLY A 77 -19.09 -12.82 9.38
C GLY A 77 -18.31 -11.51 9.32
N THR A 78 -19.04 -10.39 9.24
CA THR A 78 -18.42 -9.06 9.22
C THR A 78 -17.99 -8.69 10.65
N LEU A 79 -16.72 -8.92 11.01
CA LEU A 79 -16.14 -8.55 12.32
C LEU A 79 -16.45 -7.10 12.72
N ARG A 80 -16.54 -6.21 11.72
CA ARG A 80 -17.03 -4.83 11.85
C ARG A 80 -18.38 -4.72 12.61
N ASN A 81 -19.30 -5.64 12.41
CA ASN A 81 -20.67 -5.57 12.92
C ASN A 81 -20.84 -6.22 14.31
N ASP A 82 -19.78 -6.80 14.88
CA ASP A 82 -19.82 -7.45 16.21
C ASP A 82 -20.12 -6.47 17.35
N SER A 83 -19.71 -5.20 17.19
CA SER A 83 -20.03 -4.14 18.14
C SER A 83 -20.14 -2.79 17.45
N ARG A 84 -20.92 -1.88 18.04
CA ARG A 84 -21.05 -0.51 17.53
C ARG A 84 -19.72 0.25 17.51
N MET A 85 -18.84 -0.08 18.44
CA MET A 85 -17.48 0.45 18.51
C MET A 85 -16.62 -0.01 17.33
N LEU A 86 -16.65 -1.29 16.98
CA LEU A 86 -15.91 -1.81 15.81
C LEU A 86 -16.47 -1.25 14.50
N PHE A 87 -17.80 -1.13 14.41
CA PHE A 87 -18.48 -0.52 13.27
C PHE A 87 -18.03 0.93 13.05
N GLY A 88 -18.06 1.74 14.11
CA GLY A 88 -17.57 3.12 14.05
C GLY A 88 -16.06 3.21 13.79
N SER A 89 -15.27 2.32 14.39
CA SER A 89 -13.81 2.27 14.19
C SER A 89 -13.45 1.98 12.73
N TYR A 90 -14.17 1.06 12.08
CA TYR A 90 -13.99 0.74 10.66
C TYR A 90 -14.16 1.98 9.79
N TYR A 91 -15.31 2.66 9.89
CA TYR A 91 -15.57 3.85 9.06
C TYR A 91 -14.66 5.02 9.44
N GLY A 92 -14.24 5.11 10.70
CA GLY A 92 -13.20 6.02 11.15
C GLY A 92 -11.85 5.79 10.47
N LEU A 93 -11.41 4.54 10.37
CA LEU A 93 -10.18 4.16 9.67
C LEU A 93 -10.28 4.40 8.15
N VAL A 94 -11.44 4.16 7.56
CA VAL A 94 -11.70 4.45 6.13
C VAL A 94 -11.56 5.95 5.85
N LEU A 95 -12.24 6.80 6.63
CA LEU A 95 -12.15 8.26 6.47
C LEU A 95 -10.76 8.80 6.81
N TYR A 96 -10.12 8.28 7.87
CA TYR A 96 -8.74 8.61 8.21
C TYR A 96 -7.81 8.32 7.03
N SER A 97 -7.88 7.13 6.45
CA SER A 97 -7.02 6.71 5.35
C SER A 97 -7.17 7.65 4.14
N SER A 98 -8.40 7.94 3.74
CA SER A 98 -8.69 8.86 2.62
C SER A 98 -8.14 10.28 2.85
N LEU A 99 -8.29 10.83 4.05
CA LEU A 99 -7.73 12.14 4.39
C LEU A 99 -6.20 12.13 4.50
N ALA A 100 -5.63 11.05 5.04
CA ALA A 100 -4.19 10.90 5.17
C ALA A 100 -3.51 10.74 3.79
N VAL A 101 -4.15 10.07 2.83
CA VAL A 101 -3.72 10.06 1.42
C VAL A 101 -3.62 11.47 0.86
N PHE A 102 -4.64 12.31 1.07
CA PHE A 102 -4.62 13.71 0.64
C PHE A 102 -3.45 14.50 1.26
N VAL A 103 -3.18 14.31 2.56
CA VAL A 103 -2.04 14.93 3.25
C VAL A 103 -0.71 14.45 2.67
N CYS A 104 -0.56 13.15 2.41
CA CYS A 104 0.64 12.61 1.77
C CYS A 104 0.85 13.20 0.37
N PHE A 105 -0.21 13.34 -0.43
CA PHE A 105 -0.12 13.96 -1.75
C PHE A 105 0.25 15.43 -1.69
N GLN A 106 -0.25 16.17 -0.71
CA GLN A 106 0.16 17.55 -0.48
C GLN A 106 1.66 17.65 -0.19
N TYR A 107 2.22 16.74 0.59
CA TYR A 107 3.66 16.71 0.82
C TYR A 107 4.45 16.38 -0.44
N VAL A 108 4.07 15.32 -1.18
CA VAL A 108 4.76 14.89 -2.41
C VAL A 108 4.70 15.95 -3.50
N LEU A 109 3.59 16.70 -3.59
CA LEU A 109 3.41 17.81 -4.54
C LEU A 109 3.82 19.18 -3.98
N GLU A 110 4.66 19.19 -2.94
CA GLU A 110 5.32 20.37 -2.37
C GLU A 110 4.35 21.48 -1.94
N SER A 111 3.20 21.10 -1.39
CA SER A 111 2.21 22.00 -0.81
C SER A 111 2.22 22.02 0.72
N LEU A 112 2.98 21.11 1.35
CA LEU A 112 3.01 20.93 2.80
C LEU A 112 4.37 20.38 3.23
N ASP A 113 4.91 20.86 4.37
CA ASP A 113 6.27 20.52 4.79
C ASP A 113 6.35 19.30 5.73
N ASN A 114 5.39 19.12 6.63
CA ASN A 114 5.41 18.03 7.61
C ASN A 114 4.07 17.28 7.68
N PRO A 115 3.88 16.21 6.89
CA PRO A 115 2.61 15.50 6.80
C PRO A 115 2.25 14.80 8.12
N TRP A 116 3.25 14.42 8.93
CA TRP A 116 3.05 13.62 10.13
C TRP A 116 2.23 14.34 11.20
N ILE A 117 2.41 15.65 11.33
CA ILE A 117 1.66 16.46 12.29
C ILE A 117 0.16 16.45 11.94
N TYR A 118 -0.17 16.53 10.65
CA TYR A 118 -1.54 16.51 10.18
C TYR A 118 -2.16 15.11 10.30
N CYS A 119 -1.43 14.06 9.91
CA CYS A 119 -1.87 12.67 10.13
C CYS A 119 -2.18 12.38 11.60
N LYS A 120 -1.32 12.79 12.54
CA LYS A 120 -1.61 12.63 13.98
C LYS A 120 -2.89 13.34 14.42
N ARG A 121 -3.14 14.55 13.91
CA ARG A 121 -4.38 15.29 14.21
C ARG A 121 -5.61 14.59 13.62
N LEU A 122 -5.48 14.02 12.42
CA LEU A 122 -6.55 13.28 11.76
C LEU A 122 -6.99 12.03 12.51
N LEU A 123 -6.16 11.44 13.38
CA LEU A 123 -6.56 10.30 14.23
C LEU A 123 -7.78 10.62 15.10
N GLY A 124 -8.04 11.90 15.40
CA GLY A 124 -9.25 12.35 16.08
C GLY A 124 -10.55 12.00 15.35
N ILE A 125 -10.52 11.71 14.05
CA ILE A 125 -11.72 11.30 13.30
C ILE A 125 -12.25 9.94 13.75
N ILE A 126 -11.39 9.06 14.27
CA ILE A 126 -11.77 7.72 14.73
C ILE A 126 -12.72 7.80 15.94
N PRO A 127 -12.38 8.46 17.07
CA PRO A 127 -13.33 8.58 18.18
C PRO A 127 -14.59 9.38 17.80
N ILE A 128 -14.49 10.36 16.90
CA ILE A 128 -15.67 11.13 16.42
C ILE A 128 -16.63 10.22 15.65
N THR A 129 -16.11 9.40 14.73
CA THR A 129 -16.93 8.47 13.94
C THR A 129 -17.51 7.34 14.79
N ILE A 130 -16.77 6.86 15.78
CA ILE A 130 -17.31 5.95 16.81
C ILE A 130 -18.49 6.59 17.53
N LEU A 131 -18.35 7.84 17.99
CA LEU A 131 -19.43 8.53 18.68
C LEU A 131 -20.66 8.71 17.77
N LEU A 132 -20.46 9.17 16.53
CA LEU A 132 -21.53 9.38 15.56
C LEU A 132 -22.27 8.09 15.21
N SER A 133 -21.57 6.95 15.21
CA SER A 133 -22.20 5.67 14.88
C SER A 133 -23.32 5.30 15.87
N TYR A 134 -23.21 5.69 17.15
CA TYR A 134 -24.27 5.43 18.14
C TYR A 134 -25.56 6.23 17.91
N PHE A 135 -25.49 7.35 17.17
CA PHE A 135 -26.64 8.25 16.98
C PHE A 135 -27.36 8.08 15.66
N ILE A 136 -26.72 7.47 14.66
CA ILE A 136 -27.22 7.40 13.28
C ILE A 136 -27.53 5.93 12.93
N PRO A 137 -28.69 5.63 12.31
CA PRO A 137 -28.98 4.27 11.84
C PRO A 137 -28.00 3.82 10.74
N ASP A 138 -27.76 2.51 10.67
CA ASP A 138 -26.65 1.90 9.93
C ASP A 138 -26.63 2.30 8.47
N PHE A 139 -27.74 2.11 7.76
CA PHE A 139 -27.85 2.43 6.35
C PHE A 139 -27.48 3.89 6.03
N TYR A 140 -27.96 4.84 6.84
CA TYR A 140 -27.66 6.26 6.67
C TYR A 140 -26.22 6.58 7.04
N PHE A 141 -25.68 5.93 8.06
CA PHE A 141 -24.30 6.11 8.48
C PHE A 141 -23.33 5.65 7.39
N ILE A 142 -23.52 4.44 6.85
CA ILE A 142 -22.70 3.88 5.76
C ILE A 142 -22.78 4.80 4.53
N SER A 143 -24.00 5.13 4.10
CA SER A 143 -24.20 6.01 2.94
C SER A 143 -23.52 7.37 3.11
N PHE A 144 -23.60 7.95 4.32
CA PHE A 144 -22.96 9.22 4.64
C PHE A 144 -21.44 9.12 4.57
N THR A 145 -20.85 8.07 5.15
CA THR A 145 -19.40 7.87 5.14
C THR A 145 -18.87 7.62 3.73
N ASP A 146 -19.64 6.92 2.89
CA ASP A 146 -19.24 6.63 1.51
C ASP A 146 -19.28 7.89 0.65
N ILE A 147 -20.33 8.71 0.78
CA ILE A 147 -20.43 10.00 0.09
C ILE A 147 -19.28 10.92 0.53
N LEU A 148 -18.96 10.95 1.82
CA LEU A 148 -17.86 11.77 2.34
C LEU A 148 -16.50 11.26 1.84
N GLY A 149 -16.26 9.96 1.87
CA GLY A 149 -15.05 9.32 1.35
C GLY A 149 -14.88 9.55 -0.16
N PHE A 150 -15.98 9.43 -0.93
CA PHE A 150 -16.03 9.78 -2.34
C PHE A 150 -15.68 11.25 -2.57
N ALA A 151 -16.28 12.18 -1.82
CA ALA A 151 -15.99 13.60 -1.93
C ALA A 151 -14.51 13.93 -1.66
N ILE A 152 -13.92 13.31 -0.63
CA ILE A 152 -12.50 13.48 -0.30
C ILE A 152 -11.60 12.94 -1.41
N SER A 153 -11.88 11.73 -1.91
CA SER A 153 -11.06 11.08 -2.94
C SER A 153 -11.19 11.73 -4.31
N ILE A 154 -12.38 12.18 -4.74
CA ILE A 154 -12.54 12.90 -6.01
C ILE A 154 -11.92 14.30 -5.94
N PHE A 155 -12.01 14.97 -4.79
CA PHE A 155 -11.31 16.24 -4.57
C PHE A 155 -9.80 16.04 -4.63
N THR A 156 -9.28 15.00 -3.98
CA THR A 156 -7.85 14.65 -4.00
C THR A 156 -7.36 14.35 -5.42
N PHE A 157 -8.16 13.62 -6.20
CA PHE A 157 -7.90 13.40 -7.63
C PHE A 157 -7.82 14.71 -8.41
N GLY A 158 -8.88 15.53 -8.36
CA GLY A 158 -8.93 16.78 -9.12
C GLY A 158 -7.85 17.78 -8.71
N TRP A 159 -7.59 17.89 -7.42
CA TRP A 159 -6.56 18.76 -6.87
C TRP A 159 -5.15 18.31 -7.30
N SER A 160 -4.82 17.03 -7.12
CA SER A 160 -3.49 16.49 -7.48
C SER A 160 -3.24 16.56 -8.98
N LEU A 161 -4.24 16.22 -9.81
CA LEU A 161 -4.17 16.35 -11.26
C LEU A 161 -3.95 17.81 -11.69
N SER A 162 -4.75 18.74 -11.16
CA SER A 162 -4.59 20.16 -11.46
C SER A 162 -3.20 20.67 -11.07
N ARG A 163 -2.68 20.25 -9.91
CA ARG A 163 -1.37 20.65 -9.43
C ARG A 163 -0.26 20.15 -10.34
N ILE A 164 -0.25 18.86 -10.69
CA ILE A 164 0.72 18.25 -11.59
C ILE A 164 0.76 18.96 -12.94
N LEU A 165 -0.42 19.23 -13.53
CA LEU A 165 -0.54 19.95 -14.80
C LEU A 165 -0.02 21.39 -14.71
N LYS A 166 -0.32 22.12 -13.64
CA LYS A 166 0.13 23.51 -13.44
C LYS A 166 1.64 23.62 -13.18
N THR A 167 2.22 22.64 -12.50
CA THR A 167 3.65 22.63 -12.16
C THR A 167 4.51 21.88 -13.19
N ASN A 168 3.91 21.38 -14.27
CA ASN A 168 4.56 20.61 -15.34
C ASN A 168 5.48 19.49 -14.80
N LYS A 169 5.00 18.75 -13.78
CA LYS A 169 5.75 17.63 -13.18
C LYS A 169 5.78 16.44 -14.16
N SER A 170 6.78 15.57 -14.02
CA SER A 170 6.94 14.41 -14.90
C SER A 170 5.73 13.47 -14.87
N ILE A 171 5.59 12.66 -15.92
CA ILE A 171 4.50 11.67 -16.08
C ILE A 171 4.38 10.73 -14.87
N LEU A 172 5.49 10.49 -14.17
CA LEU A 172 5.57 9.71 -12.94
C LEU A 172 4.56 10.16 -11.87
N TYR A 173 4.33 11.46 -11.73
CA TYR A 173 3.47 12.00 -10.68
C TYR A 173 1.99 11.71 -10.94
N PHE A 174 1.59 11.37 -12.17
CA PHE A 174 0.21 11.01 -12.50
C PHE A 174 -0.25 9.69 -11.84
N ASN A 175 0.67 8.89 -11.31
CA ASN A 175 0.32 7.73 -10.49
C ASN A 175 -0.43 8.14 -9.21
N LEU A 176 -0.21 9.36 -8.68
CA LEU A 176 -0.92 9.88 -7.50
C LEU A 176 -2.41 10.12 -7.78
N PRO A 177 -2.83 10.95 -8.75
CA PRO A 177 -4.25 11.08 -9.09
C PRO A 177 -4.86 9.73 -9.48
N PHE A 178 -4.12 8.85 -10.16
CA PHE A 178 -4.63 7.51 -10.48
C PHE A 178 -4.98 6.68 -9.23
N LEU A 179 -4.12 6.68 -8.20
CA LEU A 179 -4.44 6.06 -6.91
C LEU A 179 -5.73 6.63 -6.30
N SER A 180 -5.86 7.96 -6.29
CA SER A 180 -7.06 8.63 -5.76
C SER A 180 -8.32 8.31 -6.55
N PHE A 181 -8.18 8.14 -7.86
CA PHE A 181 -9.28 7.74 -8.73
C PHE A 181 -9.75 6.32 -8.42
N LEU A 182 -8.84 5.37 -8.23
CA LEU A 182 -9.18 4.00 -7.82
C LEU A 182 -9.91 3.98 -6.46
N ILE A 183 -9.44 4.77 -5.50
CA ILE A 183 -10.11 4.93 -4.20
C ILE A 183 -11.53 5.51 -4.38
N SER A 184 -11.70 6.49 -5.27
CA SER A 184 -13.03 7.06 -5.53
C SER A 184 -14.01 6.04 -6.14
N ILE A 185 -13.53 5.18 -7.05
CA ILE A 185 -14.33 4.09 -7.62
C ILE A 185 -14.75 3.10 -6.53
N CYS A 186 -13.87 2.82 -5.57
CA CYS A 186 -14.18 1.95 -4.43
C CYS A 186 -15.40 2.46 -3.65
N PHE A 187 -15.43 3.75 -3.30
CA PHE A 187 -16.57 4.35 -2.59
C PHE A 187 -17.87 4.33 -3.41
N VAL A 188 -17.78 4.49 -4.73
CA VAL A 188 -18.97 4.35 -5.59
C VAL A 188 -19.51 2.93 -5.53
N PHE A 189 -18.65 1.92 -5.59
CA PHE A 189 -19.10 0.53 -5.49
C PHE A 189 -19.64 0.19 -4.10
N ASP A 190 -19.04 0.67 -3.01
CA ASP A 190 -19.56 0.42 -1.65
C ASP A 190 -20.95 1.05 -1.46
N PHE A 191 -21.11 2.29 -1.95
CA PHE A 191 -22.38 2.99 -1.91
C PHE A 191 -23.46 2.27 -2.73
N LEU A 192 -23.15 1.88 -3.97
CA LEU A 192 -24.07 1.12 -4.82
C LEU A 192 -24.37 -0.27 -4.23
N GLY A 193 -23.38 -0.92 -3.61
CA GLY A 193 -23.54 -2.16 -2.86
C GLY A 193 -24.54 -2.00 -1.72
N THR A 194 -24.42 -0.92 -0.96
CA THR A 194 -25.31 -0.58 0.16
C THR A 194 -26.73 -0.27 -0.30
N VAL A 195 -26.89 0.54 -1.35
CA VAL A 195 -28.21 0.95 -1.88
C VAL A 195 -28.95 -0.21 -2.55
N PHE A 196 -28.26 -1.01 -3.37
CA PHE A 196 -28.86 -2.10 -4.14
C PHE A 196 -28.75 -3.48 -3.47
N ASN A 197 -28.09 -3.57 -2.32
CA ASN A 197 -27.83 -4.79 -1.57
C ASN A 197 -27.22 -5.91 -2.45
N LYS A 198 -26.23 -5.56 -3.28
CA LYS A 198 -25.57 -6.51 -4.21
C LYS A 198 -24.19 -6.91 -3.72
N LYS A 199 -24.01 -8.22 -3.48
CA LYS A 199 -22.75 -8.83 -3.00
C LYS A 199 -21.56 -8.59 -3.94
N ASP A 200 -21.79 -8.56 -5.25
CA ASP A 200 -20.73 -8.36 -6.25
C ASP A 200 -20.03 -6.99 -6.09
N PHE A 201 -20.78 -5.94 -5.76
CA PHE A 201 -20.20 -4.61 -5.54
C PHE A 201 -19.37 -4.55 -4.27
N PHE A 202 -19.79 -5.25 -3.22
CA PHE A 202 -19.00 -5.34 -2.01
C PHE A 202 -17.72 -6.17 -2.19
N LEU A 203 -17.74 -7.21 -3.04
CA LEU A 203 -16.53 -7.95 -3.41
C LEU A 203 -15.52 -7.05 -4.14
N LEU A 204 -15.99 -6.20 -5.07
CA LEU A 204 -15.13 -5.19 -5.70
C LEU A 204 -14.56 -4.19 -4.67
N THR A 205 -15.37 -3.81 -3.67
CA THR A 205 -14.96 -2.91 -2.58
C THR A 205 -13.89 -3.53 -1.68
N GLU A 206 -13.84 -4.86 -1.55
CA GLU A 206 -12.79 -5.56 -0.82
C GLU A 206 -11.50 -5.70 -1.67
N MET A 207 -11.65 -5.94 -2.97
CA MET A 207 -10.54 -6.15 -3.91
C MET A 207 -9.79 -4.85 -4.29
N ILE A 208 -10.51 -3.74 -4.46
CA ILE A 208 -9.90 -2.48 -4.93
C ILE A 208 -8.87 -1.93 -3.93
N PRO A 209 -9.15 -1.79 -2.62
CA PRO A 209 -8.16 -1.28 -1.69
C PRO A 209 -6.96 -2.21 -1.53
N GLY A 210 -7.16 -3.53 -1.59
CA GLY A 210 -6.05 -4.49 -1.64
C GLY A 210 -5.17 -4.28 -2.87
N SER A 211 -5.79 -4.02 -4.03
CA SER A 211 -5.08 -3.67 -5.27
C SER A 211 -4.34 -2.34 -5.19
N VAL A 212 -4.94 -1.34 -4.57
CA VAL A 212 -4.31 -0.03 -4.31
C VAL A 212 -3.07 -0.21 -3.43
N ILE A 213 -3.14 -1.00 -2.35
CA ILE A 213 -1.98 -1.33 -1.52
C ILE A 213 -0.90 -1.98 -2.40
N CYS A 214 -1.18 -3.10 -3.06
CA CYS A 214 -0.21 -3.79 -3.91
C CYS A 214 0.43 -2.85 -4.96
N TYR A 215 -0.37 -1.98 -5.59
CA TYR A 215 0.11 -1.04 -6.57
C TYR A 215 1.02 0.04 -5.96
N THR A 216 0.72 0.57 -4.76
CA THR A 216 1.62 1.50 -4.06
C THR A 216 2.99 0.89 -3.77
N LEU A 217 3.06 -0.42 -3.53
CA LEU A 217 4.33 -1.11 -3.28
C LEU A 217 5.17 -1.28 -4.53
N ILE A 218 4.51 -1.59 -5.65
CA ILE A 218 5.15 -1.62 -6.96
C ILE A 218 5.72 -0.23 -7.24
N LEU A 219 4.92 0.82 -7.04
CA LEU A 219 5.40 2.20 -7.22
C LEU A 219 6.57 2.54 -6.30
N GLU A 220 6.52 2.17 -5.03
CA GLU A 220 7.60 2.42 -4.08
C GLU A 220 8.90 1.73 -4.49
N ARG A 221 8.80 0.49 -5.00
CA ARG A 221 9.96 -0.30 -5.40
C ARG A 221 10.62 0.21 -6.68
N PHE A 222 9.81 0.55 -7.69
CA PHE A 222 10.32 1.00 -9.00
C PHE A 222 10.61 2.51 -9.04
N PHE A 223 9.92 3.29 -8.22
CA PHE A 223 10.00 4.75 -8.22
C PHE A 223 10.15 5.31 -6.80
N PRO A 224 11.27 5.00 -6.13
CA PRO A 224 11.52 5.44 -4.75
C PRO A 224 11.53 6.97 -4.60
N SER A 225 11.75 7.72 -5.69
CA SER A 225 11.69 9.19 -5.71
C SER A 225 10.33 9.76 -5.31
N LEU A 226 9.22 9.04 -5.52
CA LEU A 226 7.89 9.45 -5.06
C LEU A 226 7.72 9.32 -3.53
N PHE A 227 8.55 8.49 -2.89
CA PHE A 227 8.37 8.10 -1.49
C PHE A 227 9.55 8.48 -0.59
N ASN A 228 10.63 9.02 -1.15
CA ASN A 228 11.82 9.44 -0.40
C ASN A 228 12.44 10.70 -1.00
N LYS A 229 12.17 11.86 -0.40
CA LYS A 229 12.71 13.17 -0.82
C LYS A 229 14.23 13.29 -0.61
N THR A 230 14.83 12.42 0.21
CA THR A 230 16.29 12.37 0.40
C THR A 230 17.02 11.63 -0.72
N ALA A 231 16.32 10.78 -1.49
CA ALA A 231 16.93 10.04 -2.61
C ALA A 231 17.23 10.93 -3.83
N THR A 232 16.57 12.09 -3.94
CA THR A 232 16.81 13.08 -5.00
C THR A 232 18.09 13.90 -4.81
N VAL A 233 18.76 13.84 -3.66
CA VAL A 233 20.05 14.55 -3.44
C VAL A 233 21.23 13.78 -4.04
N THR A 234 21.07 12.48 -4.34
CA THR A 234 22.13 11.60 -4.88
C THR A 234 22.03 11.31 -6.37
N ILE A 235 21.00 11.78 -7.06
CA ILE A 235 20.86 11.61 -8.51
C ILE A 235 21.11 12.99 -9.15
N PRO A 236 22.28 13.23 -9.75
CA PRO A 236 22.47 14.41 -10.58
C PRO A 236 21.51 14.31 -11.76
N ASP A 237 20.79 15.40 -12.05
CA ASP A 237 20.00 15.59 -13.26
C ASP A 237 20.90 15.59 -14.51
N SER A 238 21.40 14.43 -14.93
CA SER A 238 22.08 14.24 -16.20
C SER A 238 21.48 13.06 -16.96
N ASN A 239 20.63 13.40 -17.93
CA ASN A 239 20.33 12.66 -19.16
C ASN A 239 19.88 11.20 -19.01
N ILE A 240 18.58 11.06 -18.74
CA ILE A 240 17.79 9.87 -19.11
C ILE A 240 17.72 9.81 -20.64
N THR A 241 18.74 9.26 -21.31
CA THR A 241 18.58 8.77 -22.67
C THR A 241 19.41 7.56 -23.07
N ASN A 242 20.48 7.15 -22.38
CA ASN A 242 21.42 6.21 -23.01
C ASN A 242 21.96 5.01 -22.19
N GLU A 243 21.43 4.64 -21.02
CA GLU A 243 22.00 3.49 -20.28
C GLU A 243 20.93 2.49 -19.85
N ILE A 244 20.42 1.75 -20.85
CA ILE A 244 20.05 0.35 -20.67
C ILE A 244 21.26 -0.45 -21.17
N GLU A 245 22.39 -0.35 -20.47
CA GLU A 245 23.47 -1.32 -20.57
C GLU A 245 23.86 -1.72 -19.15
N LEU A 246 23.67 -3.02 -18.89
CA LEU A 246 24.15 -3.81 -17.77
C LEU A 246 25.27 -3.13 -16.95
N GLU A 247 24.91 -2.33 -15.93
CA GLU A 247 25.91 -1.76 -15.02
C GLU A 247 26.51 -2.86 -14.14
N THR A 248 27.76 -3.14 -14.46
CA THR A 248 28.72 -3.91 -13.68
C THR A 248 28.95 -3.18 -12.35
N ILE A 249 28.96 -3.97 -11.27
CA ILE A 249 29.18 -3.53 -9.89
C ILE A 249 30.36 -2.54 -9.80
N PRO A 250 30.19 -1.32 -9.27
CA PRO A 250 31.31 -0.42 -9.03
C PRO A 250 32.09 -0.86 -7.79
N GLU A 251 33.37 -1.13 -8.00
CA GLU A 251 34.35 -1.42 -6.97
C GLU A 251 34.54 -0.19 -6.07
N VAL A 252 34.00 -0.24 -4.86
CA VAL A 252 34.12 0.81 -3.85
C VAL A 252 35.58 0.86 -3.36
N LYS A 253 36.33 1.90 -3.77
CA LYS A 253 37.55 2.31 -3.08
C LYS A 253 37.19 2.91 -1.73
N GLU A 254 37.19 2.09 -0.67
CA GLU A 254 37.11 2.58 0.70
C GLU A 254 38.32 3.45 1.02
N THR A 255 38.07 4.74 1.26
CA THR A 255 39.04 5.63 1.92
C THR A 255 38.68 5.67 3.40
N GLN A 256 39.08 4.66 4.18
CA GLN A 256 38.94 4.68 5.64
C GLN A 256 40.26 5.09 6.31
N LYS A 257 40.26 6.32 6.87
CA LYS A 257 41.18 6.72 7.95
C LYS A 257 40.93 5.82 9.16
N ASN A 258 41.87 4.92 9.50
CA ASN A 258 41.88 4.21 10.78
C ASN A 258 43.19 4.47 11.55
N LYS A 259 43.03 4.62 12.87
CA LYS A 259 43.92 5.32 13.83
C LYS A 259 44.93 4.40 14.54
N TYR A 260 45.41 3.33 13.90
CA TYR A 260 46.36 2.37 14.48
C TYR A 260 47.39 1.90 13.44
N PRO A 261 48.65 1.57 13.83
CA PRO A 261 49.64 1.09 12.88
C PRO A 261 49.24 -0.29 12.33
N SER A 262 49.41 -0.45 11.02
CA SER A 262 49.19 -1.72 10.30
C SER A 262 50.12 -2.79 10.87
N ARG A 263 49.54 -3.81 11.53
CA ARG A 263 50.27 -5.02 11.91
C ARG A 263 50.24 -5.98 10.74
N ASP A 264 51.43 -6.45 10.34
CA ASP A 264 51.57 -7.47 9.30
C ASP A 264 50.99 -8.79 9.81
N LEU A 265 49.97 -9.32 9.14
CA LEU A 265 49.27 -10.57 9.53
C LEU A 265 50.19 -11.80 9.47
N LEU A 266 51.38 -11.65 8.88
CA LEU A 266 52.39 -12.69 8.74
C LEU A 266 53.50 -12.58 9.80
N GLU A 267 53.45 -11.58 10.69
CA GLU A 267 54.43 -11.40 11.75
C GLU A 267 54.29 -12.55 12.78
N GLY A 268 55.20 -13.54 12.69
CA GLY A 268 55.21 -14.73 13.55
C GLY A 268 54.84 -16.04 12.85
N ILE A 269 54.51 -16.03 11.56
CA ILE A 269 54.25 -17.25 10.79
C ILE A 269 55.56 -17.75 10.15
N ASN A 270 56.01 -18.95 10.53
CA ASN A 270 57.16 -19.59 9.89
C ASN A 270 56.75 -20.17 8.52
N LEU A 271 56.97 -19.36 7.48
CA LEU A 271 56.62 -19.64 6.08
C LEU A 271 57.27 -20.92 5.53
N GLU A 272 58.42 -21.33 6.07
CA GLU A 272 59.12 -22.54 5.65
C GLU A 272 58.33 -23.81 6.04
N LYS A 273 57.69 -23.78 7.22
CA LYS A 273 56.84 -24.88 7.72
C LYS A 273 55.53 -25.02 6.93
N VAL A 274 55.01 -23.91 6.39
CA VAL A 274 53.82 -23.89 5.52
C VAL A 274 54.16 -24.48 4.14
N LYS A 275 55.34 -24.15 3.60
CA LYS A 275 55.80 -24.65 2.29
C LYS A 275 56.04 -26.17 2.29
N ILE A 276 56.55 -26.72 3.39
CA ILE A 276 56.73 -28.17 3.56
C ILE A 276 55.39 -28.92 3.59
N LYS A 277 54.35 -28.36 4.22
CA LYS A 277 53.01 -28.97 4.26
C LYS A 277 52.28 -28.93 2.92
N LEU A 278 52.50 -27.89 2.11
CA LEU A 278 51.86 -27.76 0.81
C LEU A 278 52.42 -28.76 -0.22
N ASN A 279 53.71 -29.08 -0.14
CA ASN A 279 54.37 -30.06 -1.02
C ASN A 279 54.08 -31.52 -0.66
N HIS A 280 53.29 -31.77 0.40
CA HIS A 280 52.86 -33.12 0.80
C HIS A 280 51.40 -33.41 0.38
N PHE A 281 50.72 -32.48 -0.28
CA PHE A 281 49.42 -32.71 -0.93
C PHE A 281 49.58 -32.99 -2.42
#